data_AF-A0A2M7V651-F1
#
_entry.id   AF-A0A2M7V651-F1
#
_cell.length_a   1.000
_cell.length_b   1.000
_cell.length_c   1.000
_cell.angle_alpha   90.00
_cell.angle_beta   90.00
_cell.angle_gamma   90.00
#
_symmetry.space_group_name_H-M   'P 1'
#
loop_
_entity.id
_entity.type
_entity.pdbx_description
1 polymer ?
#
loop_
_entity_poly.entity_id
_entity_poly.type
_entity_poly.pdbx_seq_one_letter_code
_entity_poly.pdbx_strand_id
1 'polypeptide(L)'
;MSVTFFSSTFFSALHRVFITAMLFFIVLIFPQSVHAQTDEFPISLQGVSESSVSPELFACVNVANDRYMRDVFIRYSDWLAEATQCYKTYNEITLLPEFLQTYDFSMASSDFALENCNADVQRGQYGRITTCLWTSGNSTEQCYAAEKNTTIQLLSTCYREQIPEDSIWQLSFMQKEIQHILGDADYNTLSMQTKYILDACLKKTLAGEKNDTIDTKKQEAVAACYADVGLNTIATFFTTSKVVVDCAVEAAQGRGLTDIKTLITSRTTEDESYIEQCVIKKTAPVILGIAAVNIPFVAGFAQVLLYLQFLITQPLLLLRGSRSSWGHVLDAVTGDPIDLSAVRLIDEGKNHILRSIVTNKNGEYFFLPPLGTYRVEASKQGYAFPSTLLKDTTQYYFGHTFTVDSKGDVVDKHIPLDPAVEAVSIRAFVYRKWRYRIATGLSFIGPSSSFVFLFFVPKWWVVLLLFVHIVLFFVFRRLSSQPKVKQFGIVKGVDNKPMSGVKVFLFNGPYKKLLHYYVTDIFGRYYFPQVVGSFLVRFEKKGMTSVSEEIEIAPDDKVKTLNIDVILQKS
;
A
#
# COMPACT_ATOMS: atom_id res chain seq x y z
N MET A 1 3.58 54.40 -28.20
CA MET A 1 3.22 53.17 -28.92
C MET A 1 4.06 52.06 -28.30
N SER A 2 3.69 51.38 -27.20
CA SER A 2 2.53 50.48 -27.03
C SER A 2 2.30 49.67 -28.32
N VAL A 3 2.51 48.36 -28.36
CA VAL A 3 1.70 47.32 -27.69
C VAL A 3 2.51 46.03 -27.42
N THR A 4 2.11 45.37 -26.35
CA THR A 4 2.56 44.11 -25.74
C THR A 4 2.01 42.83 -26.41
N PHE A 5 2.54 41.67 -25.95
CA PHE A 5 1.99 40.29 -25.98
C PHE A 5 2.14 39.41 -27.24
N PHE A 6 2.83 38.27 -27.07
CA PHE A 6 2.27 36.90 -27.05
C PHE A 6 3.43 35.86 -27.01
N SER A 7 3.48 34.81 -26.20
CA SER A 7 3.06 34.52 -24.82
C SER A 7 3.77 33.21 -24.43
N SER A 8 4.20 33.12 -23.18
CA SER A 8 4.77 31.96 -22.48
C SER A 8 3.79 30.77 -22.30
N THR A 9 2.75 30.69 -23.13
CA THR A 9 1.63 29.73 -23.01
C THR A 9 1.82 28.48 -23.86
N PHE A 10 2.65 28.51 -24.91
CA PHE A 10 2.78 27.36 -25.82
C PHE A 10 3.63 26.21 -25.23
N PHE A 11 4.69 26.54 -24.49
CA PHE A 11 5.58 25.55 -23.86
C PHE A 11 4.99 24.93 -22.57
N SER A 12 4.06 25.62 -21.89
CA SER A 12 3.40 25.07 -20.70
C SER A 12 2.27 24.08 -21.04
N ALA A 13 1.70 24.15 -22.24
CA ALA A 13 0.64 23.24 -22.69
C ALA A 13 1.15 21.84 -23.04
N LEU A 14 2.27 21.73 -23.77
CA LEU A 14 2.80 20.45 -24.23
C LEU A 14 3.41 19.59 -23.11
N HIS A 15 4.01 20.24 -22.10
CA HIS A 15 4.61 19.55 -20.95
C HIS A 15 3.54 19.04 -19.96
N ARG A 16 2.42 19.77 -19.82
CA ARG A 16 1.30 19.37 -18.96
C ARG A 16 0.53 18.19 -19.52
N VAL A 17 0.28 18.15 -20.84
CA VAL A 17 -0.45 17.05 -21.50
C VAL A 17 0.31 15.73 -21.47
N PHE A 18 1.64 15.77 -21.58
CA PHE A 18 2.47 14.56 -21.62
C PHE A 18 2.64 13.88 -20.26
N ILE A 19 2.78 14.67 -19.18
CA ILE A 19 2.94 14.15 -17.81
C ILE A 19 1.60 13.71 -17.22
N THR A 20 0.51 14.44 -17.50
CA THR A 20 -0.84 14.02 -17.08
C THR A 20 -1.29 12.73 -17.77
N ALA A 21 -1.03 12.57 -19.07
CA ALA A 21 -1.36 11.32 -19.77
C ALA A 21 -0.59 10.10 -19.24
N MET A 22 0.65 10.29 -18.75
CA MET A 22 1.48 9.21 -18.23
C MET A 22 1.10 8.81 -16.79
N LEU A 23 0.72 9.76 -15.94
CA LEU A 23 0.22 9.50 -14.58
C LEU A 23 -1.19 8.90 -14.58
N PHE A 24 -2.08 9.38 -15.47
CA PHE A 24 -3.44 8.85 -15.63
C PHE A 24 -3.45 7.37 -16.06
N PHE A 25 -2.44 6.92 -16.81
CA PHE A 25 -2.30 5.52 -17.24
C PHE A 25 -1.76 4.58 -16.15
N ILE A 26 -1.06 5.12 -15.13
CA ILE A 26 -0.56 4.34 -13.98
C ILE A 26 -1.67 4.14 -12.94
N VAL A 27 -2.54 5.13 -12.76
CA VAL A 27 -3.70 5.07 -11.84
C VAL A 27 -4.81 4.15 -12.36
N LEU A 28 -4.98 4.00 -13.68
CA LEU A 28 -6.00 3.10 -14.26
C LEU A 28 -5.66 1.60 -14.21
N ILE A 29 -4.40 1.21 -13.96
CA ILE A 29 -3.96 -0.19 -14.05
C ILE A 29 -3.83 -0.86 -12.67
N PHE A 30 -3.78 -0.07 -11.60
CA PHE A 30 -3.93 -0.57 -10.24
C PHE A 30 -5.22 0.00 -9.65
N PRO A 31 -6.31 -0.78 -9.53
CA PRO A 31 -7.28 -0.49 -8.50
C PRO A 31 -6.53 -0.71 -7.18
N GLN A 32 -5.90 0.33 -6.66
CA GLN A 32 -5.72 0.37 -5.22
C GLN A 32 -7.12 0.45 -4.68
N SER A 33 -7.57 -0.64 -4.04
CA SER A 33 -8.59 -0.59 -3.02
C SER A 33 -8.05 0.31 -1.91
N VAL A 34 -8.10 1.61 -2.14
CA VAL A 34 -7.95 2.61 -1.10
C VAL A 34 -9.28 2.53 -0.36
N HIS A 35 -9.23 1.95 0.83
CA HIS A 35 -10.23 2.14 1.87
C HIS A 35 -10.41 3.66 2.08
N ALA A 36 -11.27 4.26 1.26
CA ALA A 36 -11.79 5.59 1.49
C ALA A 36 -13.09 5.41 2.27
N GLN A 37 -12.95 5.20 3.58
CA GLN A 37 -13.70 5.99 4.56
C GLN A 37 -15.23 6.04 4.35
N THR A 38 -15.86 4.89 4.10
CA THR A 38 -17.32 4.73 4.20
C THR A 38 -17.78 4.21 5.56
N ASP A 39 -16.85 3.95 6.48
CA ASP A 39 -17.14 3.41 7.82
C ASP A 39 -17.15 4.50 8.93
N GLU A 40 -16.98 5.77 8.56
CA GLU A 40 -17.05 6.90 9.50
C GLU A 40 -18.37 7.67 9.33
N PHE A 41 -19.30 7.29 10.21
CA PHE A 41 -20.62 7.84 10.53
C PHE A 41 -21.78 7.41 9.64
N PRO A 42 -22.83 6.83 10.24
CA PRO A 42 -23.43 7.23 11.52
C PRO A 42 -23.31 6.17 12.65
N ILE A 43 -23.76 6.44 13.88
CA ILE A 43 -24.04 5.56 15.06
C ILE A 43 -24.87 4.30 14.73
N SER A 44 -25.06 3.93 13.47
CA SER A 44 -25.22 2.51 13.19
C SER A 44 -23.88 1.83 13.49
N LEU A 45 -23.73 1.30 14.71
CA LEU A 45 -22.97 0.07 14.91
C LEU A 45 -21.42 0.18 14.88
N GLN A 46 -20.81 1.31 15.27
CA GLN A 46 -19.37 1.28 15.59
C GLN A 46 -19.15 0.38 16.82
N GLY A 47 -18.85 -0.90 16.56
CA GLY A 47 -18.56 -1.94 17.55
C GLY A 47 -19.74 -2.81 18.00
N VAL A 48 -20.99 -2.50 17.59
CA VAL A 48 -22.18 -3.29 17.95
C VAL A 48 -22.63 -4.09 16.73
N SER A 49 -22.83 -5.41 16.84
CA SER A 49 -23.27 -6.19 15.69
C SER A 49 -24.72 -5.84 15.31
N GLU A 50 -25.06 -5.80 14.01
CA GLU A 50 -26.45 -5.60 13.57
C GLU A 50 -27.39 -6.67 14.17
N SER A 51 -26.85 -7.88 14.41
CA SER A 51 -27.56 -8.98 15.08
C SER A 51 -27.86 -8.77 16.56
N SER A 52 -27.25 -7.79 17.22
CA SER A 52 -27.43 -7.54 18.67
C SER A 52 -28.38 -6.38 18.98
N VAL A 53 -29.04 -5.80 17.98
CA VAL A 53 -29.91 -4.63 18.09
C VAL A 53 -31.36 -5.01 17.79
N SER A 54 -32.32 -4.52 18.58
CA SER A 54 -33.74 -4.73 18.25
C SER A 54 -34.13 -4.05 16.92
N PRO A 55 -35.08 -4.62 16.16
CA PRO A 55 -35.57 -4.02 14.92
C PRO A 55 -36.08 -2.58 15.10
N GLU A 56 -36.70 -2.29 16.24
CA GLU A 56 -37.25 -0.98 16.57
C GLU A 56 -36.14 0.06 16.85
N LEU A 57 -35.10 -0.32 17.58
CA LEU A 57 -33.92 0.52 17.79
C LEU A 57 -33.20 0.78 16.47
N PHE A 58 -32.98 -0.26 15.67
CA PHE A 58 -32.36 -0.14 14.35
C PHE A 58 -33.13 0.83 13.44
N ALA A 59 -34.45 0.72 13.39
CA ALA A 59 -35.30 1.63 12.63
C ALA A 59 -35.19 3.09 13.13
N CYS A 60 -35.19 3.31 14.44
CA CYS A 60 -35.07 4.66 15.02
C CYS A 60 -33.72 5.31 14.69
N VAL A 61 -32.62 4.58 14.88
CA VAL A 61 -31.27 5.07 14.58
C VAL A 61 -31.14 5.37 13.09
N ASN A 62 -31.68 4.52 12.21
CA ASN A 62 -31.67 4.78 10.77
C ASN A 62 -32.45 6.03 10.38
N VAL A 63 -33.57 6.32 11.03
CA VAL A 63 -34.30 7.57 10.79
C VAL A 63 -33.46 8.79 11.19
N ALA A 64 -32.78 8.75 12.33
CA ALA A 64 -31.88 9.82 12.76
C ALA A 64 -30.72 10.01 11.75
N ASN A 65 -30.14 8.91 11.29
CA ASN A 65 -29.08 8.89 10.29
C ASN A 65 -29.52 9.48 8.95
N ASP A 66 -30.66 9.02 8.43
CA ASP A 66 -31.24 9.51 7.18
C ASP A 66 -31.57 11.00 7.25
N ARG A 67 -31.95 11.50 8.43
CA ARG A 67 -32.19 12.93 8.63
C ARG A 67 -30.88 13.71 8.60
N TYR A 68 -29.87 13.26 9.35
CA TYR A 68 -28.55 13.88 9.36
C TYR A 68 -27.87 13.92 7.99
N MET A 69 -28.05 12.86 7.18
CA MET A 69 -27.50 12.78 5.83
C MET A 69 -28.23 13.68 4.83
N ARG A 70 -29.53 13.94 5.02
CA ARG A 70 -30.33 14.76 4.10
C ARG A 70 -30.36 16.24 4.46
N ASP A 71 -30.32 16.55 5.75
CA ASP A 71 -30.41 17.92 6.24
C ASP A 71 -29.03 18.46 6.63
N VAL A 72 -28.52 19.36 5.80
CA VAL A 72 -27.20 19.99 5.96
C VAL A 72 -27.15 20.88 7.22
N PHE A 73 -28.30 21.30 7.76
CA PHE A 73 -28.36 22.16 8.94
C PHE A 73 -28.27 21.38 10.26
N ILE A 74 -28.40 20.06 10.24
CA ILE A 74 -28.26 19.25 11.46
C ILE A 74 -26.77 19.10 11.77
N ARG A 75 -26.37 19.56 12.95
CA ARG A 75 -24.99 19.41 13.44
C ARG A 75 -24.74 17.99 13.90
N TYR A 76 -23.48 17.58 13.88
CA TYR A 76 -23.05 16.27 14.36
C TYR A 76 -23.53 15.99 15.80
N SER A 77 -23.38 16.98 16.69
CA SER A 77 -23.84 16.91 18.08
C SER A 77 -25.35 16.73 18.25
N ASP A 78 -26.16 17.39 17.41
CA ASP A 78 -27.62 17.27 17.43
C ASP A 78 -28.06 15.88 16.97
N TRP A 79 -27.41 15.36 15.92
CA TRP A 79 -27.62 14.00 15.44
C TRP A 79 -27.19 12.94 16.47
N LEU A 80 -26.05 13.13 17.13
CA LEU A 80 -25.56 12.25 18.20
C LEU A 80 -26.54 12.20 19.37
N ALA A 81 -27.15 13.34 19.73
CA ALA A 81 -28.20 13.41 20.74
C ALA A 81 -29.45 12.62 20.33
N GLU A 82 -29.91 12.80 19.09
CA GLU A 82 -31.06 12.08 18.55
C GLU A 82 -30.83 10.57 18.50
N ALA A 83 -29.67 10.13 18.00
CA ALA A 83 -29.29 8.72 17.96
C ALA A 83 -29.20 8.13 19.37
N THR A 84 -28.56 8.82 20.33
CA THR A 84 -28.47 8.38 21.73
C THR A 84 -29.86 8.26 22.38
N GLN A 85 -30.78 9.16 22.03
CA GLN A 85 -32.15 9.12 22.52
C GLN A 85 -32.91 7.88 22.03
N CYS A 86 -32.62 7.34 20.85
CA CYS A 86 -33.17 6.06 20.39
C CYS A 86 -32.81 4.92 21.35
N TYR A 87 -31.53 4.78 21.72
CA TYR A 87 -31.08 3.74 22.66
C TYR A 87 -31.74 3.86 24.05
N LYS A 88 -31.94 5.10 24.52
CA LYS A 88 -32.69 5.37 25.77
C LYS A 88 -34.15 4.97 25.66
N THR A 89 -34.79 5.25 24.54
CA THR A 89 -36.23 4.97 24.31
C THR A 89 -36.53 3.48 24.29
N TYR A 90 -35.63 2.67 23.71
CA TYR A 90 -35.77 1.21 23.63
C TYR A 90 -35.07 0.45 24.76
N ASN A 91 -34.58 1.14 25.80
CA ASN A 91 -33.92 0.55 26.97
C ASN A 91 -32.69 -0.32 26.65
N GLU A 92 -31.95 0.03 25.60
CA GLU A 92 -30.74 -0.67 25.13
C GLU A 92 -29.48 0.20 25.33
N ILE A 93 -29.47 1.02 26.38
CA ILE A 93 -28.39 1.98 26.70
C ILE A 93 -27.04 1.28 26.86
N THR A 94 -27.01 0.02 27.29
CA THR A 94 -25.77 -0.77 27.47
C THR A 94 -25.01 -1.02 26.18
N LEU A 95 -25.67 -0.85 25.01
CA LEU A 95 -25.01 -0.96 23.70
C LEU A 95 -24.26 0.32 23.32
N LEU A 96 -24.51 1.45 24.00
CA LEU A 96 -23.76 2.68 23.78
C LEU A 96 -22.37 2.60 24.44
N PRO A 97 -21.37 3.30 23.88
CA PRO A 97 -20.13 3.60 24.59
C PRO A 97 -20.40 4.16 25.98
N GLU A 98 -19.64 3.71 26.97
CA GLU A 98 -19.85 4.00 28.40
C GLU A 98 -20.07 5.50 28.67
N PHE A 99 -19.31 6.38 28.02
CA PHE A 99 -19.44 7.82 28.21
C PHE A 99 -20.80 8.38 27.74
N LEU A 100 -21.39 7.85 26.66
CA LEU A 100 -22.67 8.34 26.11
C LEU A 100 -23.88 7.90 26.94
N GLN A 101 -23.72 6.86 27.76
CA GLN A 101 -24.80 6.34 28.60
C GLN A 101 -25.28 7.40 29.61
N THR A 102 -24.34 8.19 30.15
CA THR A 102 -24.60 9.21 31.18
C THR A 102 -24.38 10.63 30.70
N TYR A 103 -24.00 10.84 29.44
CA TYR A 103 -23.66 12.16 28.91
C TYR A 103 -24.89 13.10 28.87
N ASP A 104 -24.68 14.34 29.32
CA ASP A 104 -25.66 15.43 29.21
C ASP A 104 -25.44 16.21 27.92
N PHE A 105 -26.43 16.16 27.03
CA PHE A 105 -26.38 16.80 25.73
C PHE A 105 -26.62 18.32 25.76
N SER A 106 -26.90 18.91 26.92
CA SER A 106 -27.06 20.36 27.08
C SER A 106 -25.83 21.16 26.61
N MET A 107 -24.62 20.59 26.75
CA MET A 107 -23.34 21.20 26.34
C MET A 107 -22.76 20.60 25.05
N ALA A 108 -23.49 19.72 24.35
CA ALA A 108 -22.96 18.97 23.21
C ALA A 108 -22.45 19.85 22.06
N SER A 109 -23.03 21.04 21.86
CA SER A 109 -22.54 21.97 20.84
C SER A 109 -21.14 22.51 21.14
N SER A 110 -20.79 22.67 22.41
CA SER A 110 -19.48 23.17 22.88
C SER A 110 -18.47 22.02 22.97
N ASP A 111 -18.92 20.87 23.49
CA ASP A 111 -18.10 19.67 23.70
C ASP A 111 -17.68 18.98 22.41
N PHE A 112 -18.53 19.02 21.38
CA PHE A 112 -18.26 18.45 20.05
C PHE A 112 -18.09 19.54 18.98
N ALA A 113 -17.64 20.73 19.38
CA ALA A 113 -17.50 21.86 18.46
C ALA A 113 -16.55 21.55 17.28
N LEU A 114 -15.46 20.82 17.56
CA LEU A 114 -14.49 20.41 16.55
C LEU A 114 -15.11 19.38 15.58
N GLU A 115 -15.82 18.39 16.13
CA GLU A 115 -16.50 17.33 15.39
C GLU A 115 -17.65 17.88 14.53
N ASN A 116 -18.39 18.87 15.03
CA ASN A 116 -19.41 19.59 14.24
C ASN A 116 -18.78 20.19 12.97
N CYS A 117 -17.70 20.95 13.13
CA CYS A 117 -16.99 21.54 12.00
C CYS A 117 -16.35 20.50 11.06
N ASN A 118 -15.73 19.45 11.61
CA ASN A 118 -15.16 18.36 10.82
C ASN A 118 -16.23 17.69 9.95
N ALA A 119 -17.36 17.33 10.55
CA ALA A 119 -18.43 16.65 9.85
C ALA A 119 -19.09 17.54 8.79
N ASP A 120 -19.26 18.84 9.05
CA ASP A 120 -19.79 19.80 8.07
C ASP A 120 -18.89 19.92 6.84
N VAL A 121 -17.58 20.04 7.06
CA VAL A 121 -16.62 20.15 5.96
C VAL A 121 -16.52 18.84 5.18
N GLN A 122 -16.51 17.70 5.86
CA GLN A 122 -16.46 16.36 5.25
C GLN A 122 -17.72 16.05 4.42
N ARG A 123 -18.92 16.40 4.89
CA ARG A 123 -20.17 16.23 4.11
C ARG A 123 -20.11 16.92 2.75
N GLY A 124 -19.47 18.08 2.68
CA GLY A 124 -19.25 18.79 1.41
C GLY A 124 -18.09 18.26 0.56
N GLN A 125 -17.18 17.45 1.13
CA GLN A 125 -15.93 17.02 0.49
C GLN A 125 -16.17 16.15 -0.75
N TYR A 126 -17.06 15.16 -0.65
CA TYR A 126 -17.40 14.31 -1.79
C TYR A 126 -18.01 15.14 -2.93
N GLY A 127 -18.90 16.08 -2.61
CA GLY A 127 -19.50 16.99 -3.59
C GLY A 127 -18.47 17.90 -4.26
N ARG A 128 -17.44 18.36 -3.54
CA ARG A 128 -16.36 19.19 -4.10
C ARG A 128 -15.39 18.38 -4.97
N ILE A 129 -15.00 17.18 -4.53
CA ILE A 129 -14.14 16.28 -5.31
C ILE A 129 -14.83 15.87 -6.61
N THR A 130 -16.11 15.46 -6.52
CA THR A 130 -16.90 15.14 -7.71
C THR A 130 -17.04 16.36 -8.60
N THR A 131 -17.45 17.53 -8.07
CA THR A 131 -17.50 18.76 -8.87
C THR A 131 -16.17 19.08 -9.56
N CYS A 132 -15.04 18.92 -8.87
CA CYS A 132 -13.71 19.11 -9.46
C CYS A 132 -13.47 18.14 -10.62
N LEU A 133 -13.72 16.85 -10.42
CA LEU A 133 -13.55 15.82 -11.46
C LEU A 133 -14.43 16.10 -12.70
N TRP A 134 -15.63 16.65 -12.50
CA TRP A 134 -16.59 16.90 -13.57
C TRP A 134 -16.38 18.24 -14.30
N THR A 135 -15.91 19.29 -13.61
CA THR A 135 -15.88 20.66 -14.17
C THR A 135 -14.51 21.10 -14.67
N SER A 136 -13.42 20.52 -14.17
CA SER A 136 -12.09 21.14 -14.31
C SER A 136 -11.12 20.38 -15.20
N GLY A 137 -11.48 19.20 -15.73
CA GLY A 137 -10.55 18.35 -16.50
C GLY A 137 -9.29 17.93 -15.71
N ASN A 138 -9.30 18.15 -14.39
CA ASN A 138 -8.23 17.84 -13.47
C ASN A 138 -8.14 16.33 -13.25
N SER A 139 -6.92 15.82 -13.02
CA SER A 139 -6.75 14.43 -12.60
C SER A 139 -7.32 14.21 -11.20
N THR A 140 -7.61 12.96 -10.85
CA THR A 140 -8.04 12.56 -9.52
C THR A 140 -7.09 13.10 -8.44
N GLU A 141 -5.78 12.96 -8.62
CA GLU A 141 -4.76 13.49 -7.71
C GLU A 141 -4.80 15.01 -7.56
N GLN A 142 -5.05 15.75 -8.64
CA GLN A 142 -5.17 17.21 -8.59
C GLN A 142 -6.41 17.64 -7.83
N CYS A 143 -7.53 16.93 -8.00
CA CYS A 143 -8.75 17.20 -7.25
C CYS A 143 -8.59 16.88 -5.76
N TYR A 144 -7.94 15.76 -5.40
CA TYR A 144 -7.63 15.46 -4.00
C TYR A 144 -6.64 16.47 -3.39
N ALA A 145 -5.64 16.92 -4.14
CA ALA A 145 -4.68 17.93 -3.66
C ALA A 145 -5.34 19.31 -3.46
N ALA A 146 -6.20 19.72 -4.39
CA ALA A 146 -7.00 20.94 -4.25
C ALA A 146 -7.97 20.82 -3.07
N GLU A 147 -8.64 19.68 -2.95
CA GLU A 147 -9.58 19.41 -1.86
C GLU A 147 -8.90 19.42 -0.49
N LYS A 148 -7.66 18.92 -0.37
CA LYS A 148 -6.89 19.01 0.87
C LYS A 148 -6.74 20.46 1.33
N ASN A 149 -6.34 21.35 0.42
CA ASN A 149 -6.17 22.76 0.74
C ASN A 149 -7.51 23.44 1.07
N THR A 150 -8.56 23.13 0.31
CA THR A 150 -9.92 23.63 0.56
C THR A 150 -10.48 23.14 1.89
N THR A 151 -10.24 21.87 2.25
CA THR A 151 -10.64 21.28 3.53
C THR A 151 -9.97 22.01 4.68
N ILE A 152 -8.65 22.22 4.61
CA ILE A 152 -7.91 22.99 5.62
C ILE A 152 -8.49 24.41 5.76
N GLN A 153 -8.78 25.09 4.66
CA GLN A 153 -9.37 26.43 4.67
C GLN A 153 -10.77 26.45 5.29
N LEU A 154 -11.65 25.53 4.88
CA LEU A 154 -13.02 25.45 5.38
C LEU A 154 -13.05 25.10 6.86
N LEU A 155 -12.20 24.17 7.31
CA LEU A 155 -12.06 23.82 8.72
C LEU A 155 -11.55 25.02 9.53
N SER A 156 -10.48 25.67 9.07
CA SER A 156 -9.96 26.87 9.74
C SER A 156 -10.99 28.02 9.83
N THR A 157 -11.86 28.13 8.83
CA THR A 157 -12.94 29.12 8.80
C THR A 157 -14.05 28.75 9.77
N CYS A 158 -14.50 27.49 9.75
CA CYS A 158 -15.50 26.96 10.66
C CYS A 158 -15.04 27.10 12.12
N TYR A 159 -13.79 26.75 12.41
CA TYR A 159 -13.26 26.85 13.77
C TYR A 159 -13.18 28.27 14.30
N ARG A 160 -12.98 29.25 13.41
CA ARG A 160 -13.01 30.67 13.78
C ARG A 160 -14.44 31.18 14.01
N GLU A 161 -15.41 30.70 13.23
CA GLU A 161 -16.73 31.34 13.12
C GLU A 161 -17.86 30.59 13.84
N GLN A 162 -17.72 29.27 14.02
CA GLN A 162 -18.80 28.39 14.49
C GLN A 162 -18.53 27.74 15.85
N ILE A 163 -17.30 27.84 16.39
CA ILE A 163 -17.00 27.32 17.73
C ILE A 163 -17.66 28.24 18.78
N PRO A 164 -18.42 27.70 19.75
CA PRO A 164 -19.02 28.48 20.82
C PRO A 164 -17.99 29.28 21.65
N GLU A 165 -18.36 30.48 22.11
CA GLU A 165 -17.47 31.38 22.88
C GLU A 165 -16.98 30.76 24.19
N ASP A 166 -17.77 29.86 24.78
CA ASP A 166 -17.46 29.13 26.01
C ASP A 166 -16.53 27.92 25.80
N SER A 167 -16.25 27.56 24.54
CA SER A 167 -15.42 26.40 24.21
C SER A 167 -13.94 26.68 24.41
N ILE A 168 -13.20 25.71 24.95
CA ILE A 168 -11.73 25.80 25.10
C ILE A 168 -11.01 25.99 23.76
N TRP A 169 -11.66 25.61 22.66
CA TRP A 169 -11.10 25.73 21.32
C TRP A 169 -11.09 27.18 20.79
N GLN A 170 -11.79 28.12 21.44
CA GLN A 170 -11.71 29.57 21.13
C GLN A 170 -10.46 30.26 21.70
N LEU A 171 -9.69 29.58 22.56
CA LEU A 171 -8.45 30.15 23.08
C LEU A 171 -7.46 30.40 21.93
N SER A 172 -6.87 31.60 21.88
CA SER A 172 -6.00 32.03 20.76
C SER A 172 -4.83 31.08 20.49
N PHE A 173 -4.32 30.40 21.53
CA PHE A 173 -3.26 29.39 21.35
C PHE A 173 -3.82 28.06 20.82
N MET A 174 -5.02 27.66 21.23
CA MET A 174 -5.70 26.47 20.68
C MET A 174 -6.03 26.66 19.20
N GLN A 175 -6.45 27.86 18.80
CA GLN A 175 -6.67 28.21 17.39
C GLN A 175 -5.41 28.07 16.52
N LYS A 176 -4.22 28.34 17.08
CA LYS A 176 -2.94 28.10 16.40
C LYS A 176 -2.60 26.61 16.32
N GLU A 177 -2.90 25.87 17.38
CA GLU A 177 -2.61 24.43 17.47
C GLU A 177 -3.52 23.59 16.56
N ILE A 178 -4.75 24.02 16.34
CA ILE A 178 -5.70 23.37 15.44
C ILE A 178 -5.08 23.09 14.06
N GLN A 179 -4.22 23.97 13.51
CA GLN A 179 -3.55 23.71 12.22
C GLN A 179 -2.58 22.50 12.28
N HIS A 180 -1.93 22.31 13.42
CA HIS A 180 -1.03 21.19 13.65
C HIS A 180 -1.82 19.88 13.86
N ILE A 181 -2.89 19.94 14.66
CA ILE A 181 -3.84 18.82 14.88
C ILE A 181 -4.50 18.36 13.57
N LEU A 182 -4.90 19.30 12.71
CA LEU A 182 -5.50 19.03 11.41
C LEU A 182 -4.51 18.49 10.36
N GLY A 183 -3.22 18.82 10.51
CA GLY A 183 -2.16 18.39 9.61
C GLY A 183 -1.69 16.96 9.87
N ASP A 184 -1.92 16.45 11.08
CA ASP A 184 -1.53 15.12 11.51
C ASP A 184 -2.65 14.10 11.30
N ALA A 185 -2.33 12.96 10.69
CA ALA A 185 -3.32 11.91 10.44
C ALA A 185 -3.82 11.30 11.76
N ASP A 186 -3.00 11.34 12.81
CA ASP A 186 -3.22 10.62 14.06
C ASP A 186 -4.50 11.09 14.81
N TYR A 187 -4.80 12.40 14.86
CA TYR A 187 -6.00 12.90 15.56
C TYR A 187 -7.30 12.38 14.95
N ASN A 188 -7.38 12.37 13.61
CA ASN A 188 -8.58 11.95 12.91
C ASN A 188 -8.86 10.45 13.10
N THR A 189 -7.81 9.65 13.29
CA THR A 189 -7.91 8.20 13.56
C THR A 189 -8.37 7.84 14.98
N LEU A 190 -8.48 8.81 15.89
CA LEU A 190 -8.93 8.54 17.25
C LEU A 190 -10.41 8.16 17.30
N SER A 191 -10.73 7.16 18.13
CA SER A 191 -12.12 6.80 18.41
C SER A 191 -12.86 7.97 19.08
N MET A 192 -14.18 7.99 18.95
CA MET A 192 -15.02 9.03 19.57
C MET A 192 -14.84 9.08 21.10
N GLN A 193 -14.73 7.92 21.75
CA GLN A 193 -14.48 7.84 23.19
C GLN A 193 -13.12 8.44 23.56
N THR A 194 -12.09 8.18 22.74
CA THR A 194 -10.75 8.73 22.96
C THR A 194 -10.72 10.24 22.78
N LYS A 195 -11.43 10.78 21.77
CA LYS A 195 -11.58 12.23 21.56
C LYS A 195 -12.28 12.89 22.74
N TYR A 196 -13.33 12.28 23.28
CA TYR A 196 -14.01 12.75 24.48
C TYR A 196 -13.09 12.77 25.72
N ILE A 197 -12.31 11.72 25.94
CA ILE A 197 -11.34 11.66 27.05
C ILE A 197 -10.30 12.79 26.94
N LEU A 198 -9.78 13.02 25.73
CA LEU A 198 -8.85 14.11 25.45
C LEU A 198 -9.48 15.48 25.77
N ASP A 199 -10.67 15.75 25.24
CA ASP A 199 -11.37 17.02 25.45
C ASP A 199 -11.67 17.27 26.94
N ALA A 200 -12.11 16.25 27.67
CA ALA A 200 -12.33 16.34 29.11
C ALA A 200 -11.03 16.66 29.88
N CYS A 201 -9.90 16.05 29.49
CA CYS A 201 -8.59 16.33 30.07
C CYS A 201 -8.14 17.78 29.78
N LEU A 202 -8.29 18.23 28.54
CA LEU A 202 -7.93 19.58 28.13
C LEU A 202 -8.80 20.64 28.83
N LYS A 203 -10.11 20.42 28.93
CA LYS A 203 -11.05 21.29 29.66
C LYS A 203 -10.67 21.45 31.12
N LYS A 204 -10.37 20.33 31.79
CA LYS A 204 -9.92 20.36 33.19
C LYS A 204 -8.61 21.13 33.34
N THR A 205 -7.68 20.94 32.40
CA THR A 205 -6.35 21.55 32.43
C THR A 205 -6.38 23.05 32.13
N LEU A 206 -7.26 23.46 31.21
CA LEU A 206 -7.37 24.84 30.71
C LEU A 206 -8.49 25.63 31.40
N ALA A 207 -9.11 25.07 32.43
CA ALA A 207 -10.19 25.72 33.18
C ALA A 207 -9.76 27.12 33.66
N GLY A 208 -10.59 28.13 33.35
CA GLY A 208 -10.37 29.53 33.74
C GLY A 208 -9.24 30.24 32.99
N GLU A 209 -8.61 29.61 31.99
CA GLU A 209 -7.61 30.26 31.14
C GLU A 209 -8.26 31.25 30.18
N LYS A 210 -7.63 32.42 30.02
CA LYS A 210 -8.08 33.48 29.10
C LYS A 210 -6.93 34.12 28.32
N ASN A 211 -5.68 33.73 28.61
CA ASN A 211 -4.50 34.33 28.01
C ASN A 211 -4.09 33.64 26.72
N ASP A 212 -3.41 34.40 25.85
CA ASP A 212 -2.84 33.91 24.59
C ASP A 212 -1.64 32.97 24.78
N THR A 213 -1.11 32.87 26.00
CA THR A 213 0.05 32.05 26.37
C THR A 213 -0.24 31.28 27.64
N ILE A 214 0.02 29.98 27.60
CA ILE A 214 -0.09 29.08 28.75
C ILE A 214 1.26 28.95 29.47
N ASP A 215 1.22 28.88 30.79
CA ASP A 215 2.42 28.68 31.60
C ASP A 215 3.02 27.27 31.42
N THR A 216 4.23 27.08 31.92
CA THR A 216 5.01 25.84 31.71
C THR A 216 4.40 24.63 32.42
N LYS A 217 3.62 24.83 33.50
CA LYS A 217 2.89 23.74 34.18
C LYS A 217 1.67 23.32 33.37
N LYS A 218 0.94 24.27 32.80
CA LYS A 218 -0.18 24.00 31.90
C LYS A 218 0.29 23.36 30.59
N GLN A 219 1.42 23.76 30.05
CA GLN A 219 2.02 23.10 28.87
C GLN A 219 2.35 21.63 29.14
N GLU A 220 2.90 21.31 30.31
CA GLU A 220 3.17 19.92 30.71
C GLU A 220 1.88 19.11 30.91
N ALA A 221 0.87 19.70 31.52
CA ALA A 221 -0.44 19.04 31.69
C ALA A 221 -1.15 18.82 30.34
N VAL A 222 -1.06 19.78 29.41
CA VAL A 222 -1.58 19.64 28.03
C VAL A 222 -0.81 18.54 27.29
N ALA A 223 0.53 18.49 27.41
CA ALA A 223 1.33 17.43 26.82
C ALA A 223 0.93 16.03 27.35
N ALA A 224 0.66 15.93 28.65
CA ALA A 224 0.18 14.68 29.26
C ALA A 224 -1.18 14.25 28.70
N CYS A 225 -2.14 15.18 28.56
CA CYS A 225 -3.44 14.87 27.95
C CYS A 225 -3.30 14.27 26.53
N TYR A 226 -2.39 14.80 25.71
CA TYR A 226 -2.12 14.26 24.36
C TYR A 226 -1.39 12.92 24.39
N ALA A 227 -0.42 12.74 25.30
CA ALA A 227 0.31 11.49 25.45
C ALA A 227 -0.60 10.33 25.89
N ASP A 228 -1.54 10.60 26.81
CA ASP A 228 -2.47 9.60 27.36
C ASP A 228 -3.40 9.00 26.29
N VAL A 229 -3.66 9.74 25.20
CA VAL A 229 -4.47 9.26 24.07
C VAL A 229 -3.63 8.79 22.87
N GLY A 230 -2.31 8.68 23.03
CA GLY A 230 -1.40 8.17 22.01
C GLY A 230 -0.94 9.19 20.97
N LEU A 231 -1.27 10.48 21.12
CA LEU A 231 -0.84 11.57 20.23
C LEU A 231 0.55 12.08 20.61
N ASN A 232 1.55 11.19 20.50
CA ASN A 232 2.91 11.43 20.97
C ASN A 232 3.62 12.59 20.24
N THR A 233 3.32 12.82 18.96
CA THR A 233 3.89 13.92 18.18
C THR A 233 3.47 15.27 18.77
N ILE A 234 2.17 15.43 19.07
CA ILE A 234 1.62 16.64 19.66
C ILE A 234 2.09 16.80 21.11
N ALA A 235 2.12 15.71 21.89
CA ALA A 235 2.68 15.73 23.24
C ALA A 235 4.15 16.20 23.25
N THR A 236 4.95 15.75 22.27
CA THR A 236 6.34 16.15 22.10
C THR A 236 6.47 17.63 21.72
N PHE A 237 5.55 18.15 20.90
CA PHE A 237 5.50 19.58 20.56
C PHE A 237 5.31 20.45 21.81
N PHE A 238 4.34 20.12 22.68
CA PHE A 238 4.12 20.86 23.92
C PHE A 238 5.29 20.72 24.91
N THR A 239 5.90 19.53 24.98
CA THR A 239 7.09 19.29 25.80
C THR A 239 8.30 20.10 25.31
N THR A 240 8.50 20.18 24.00
CA THR A 240 9.60 20.96 23.40
C THR A 240 9.35 22.46 23.55
N SER A 241 8.11 22.91 23.33
CA SER A 241 7.71 24.30 23.51
C SER A 241 7.90 24.77 24.95
N LYS A 242 7.62 23.92 25.94
CA LYS A 242 7.94 24.17 27.36
C LYS A 242 9.42 24.46 27.56
N VAL A 243 10.30 23.64 27.00
CA VAL A 243 11.75 23.85 27.12
C VAL A 243 12.17 25.18 26.51
N VAL A 244 11.60 25.56 25.37
CA VAL A 244 11.86 26.86 24.74
C VAL A 244 11.40 28.02 25.62
N VAL A 245 10.19 27.92 26.21
CA VAL A 245 9.65 28.94 27.12
C VAL A 245 10.48 29.04 28.40
N ASP A 246 10.86 27.91 29.01
CA ASP A 246 11.72 27.88 30.20
C ASP A 246 13.08 28.55 29.91
N CYS A 247 13.69 28.25 28.75
CA CYS A 247 14.94 28.89 28.34
C CYS A 247 14.78 30.39 28.06
N ALA A 248 13.64 30.82 27.50
CA ALA A 248 13.34 32.23 27.30
C ALA A 248 13.10 32.97 28.62
N VAL A 249 12.47 32.33 29.62
CA VAL A 249 12.32 32.88 30.97
C VAL A 249 13.68 33.06 31.65
N GLU A 250 14.55 32.05 31.56
CA GLU A 250 15.91 32.13 32.10
C GLU A 250 16.72 33.26 31.45
N ALA A 251 16.61 33.41 30.12
CA ALA A 251 17.23 34.52 29.40
C ALA A 251 16.69 35.89 29.85
N ALA A 252 15.36 36.00 30.03
CA ALA A 252 14.73 37.24 30.51
C ALA A 252 15.23 37.60 31.93
N GLN A 253 15.30 36.62 32.83
CA GLN A 253 15.82 36.81 34.19
C GLN A 253 17.28 37.23 34.20
N GLY A 254 18.12 36.65 33.31
CA GLY A 254 19.52 37.05 33.14
C GLY A 254 19.69 38.54 32.75
N ARG A 255 18.68 39.14 32.13
CA ARG A 255 18.61 40.57 31.78
C ARG A 255 17.84 41.42 32.79
N GLY A 256 17.39 40.86 33.91
CA GLY A 256 16.55 41.55 34.90
C GLY A 256 15.16 41.92 34.38
N LEU A 257 14.70 41.28 33.31
CA LEU A 257 13.36 41.46 32.75
C LEU A 257 12.37 40.59 33.52
N THR A 258 11.22 41.16 33.87
CA THR A 258 10.16 40.46 34.61
C THR A 258 9.12 39.78 33.71
N ASP A 259 9.16 40.07 32.40
CA ASP A 259 8.21 39.56 31.41
C ASP A 259 8.97 39.05 30.18
N ILE A 260 8.52 37.91 29.65
CA ILE A 260 9.03 37.31 28.41
C ILE A 260 8.67 38.18 27.20
N LYS A 261 7.54 38.90 27.25
CA LYS A 261 7.08 39.73 26.13
C LYS A 261 8.07 40.83 25.78
N THR A 262 8.65 41.48 26.79
CA THR A 262 9.71 42.48 26.60
C THR A 262 10.96 41.85 26.01
N LEU A 263 11.38 40.67 26.50
CA LEU A 263 12.50 39.92 25.91
C LEU A 263 12.27 39.65 24.42
N ILE A 264 11.09 39.16 24.01
CA ILE A 264 10.79 38.86 22.60
C ILE A 264 10.98 40.08 21.70
N THR A 265 10.60 41.27 22.18
CA THR A 265 10.69 42.53 21.44
C THR A 265 12.07 43.19 21.50
N SER A 266 12.87 42.90 22.52
CA SER A 266 14.18 43.54 22.76
C SER A 266 15.37 42.57 22.70
N ARG A 267 15.18 41.37 22.15
CA ARG A 267 16.20 40.31 22.12
C ARG A 267 17.41 40.70 21.28
N THR A 268 18.58 40.31 21.75
CA THR A 268 19.85 40.44 21.01
C THR A 268 20.25 39.09 20.39
N THR A 269 21.27 39.10 19.53
CA THR A 269 21.87 37.87 18.99
C THR A 269 22.46 36.97 20.08
N GLU A 270 22.85 37.54 21.22
CA GLU A 270 23.34 36.80 22.39
C GLU A 270 22.20 36.06 23.09
N ASP A 271 21.02 36.68 23.21
CA ASP A 271 19.82 36.05 23.77
C ASP A 271 19.37 34.87 22.89
N GLU A 272 19.42 35.02 21.56
CA GLU A 272 19.08 33.95 20.62
C GLU A 272 20.04 32.75 20.75
N SER A 273 21.35 33.01 20.81
CA SER A 273 22.38 31.97 21.01
C SER A 273 22.25 31.27 22.37
N TYR A 274 21.93 32.01 23.43
CA TYR A 274 21.69 31.44 24.75
C TYR A 274 20.46 30.53 24.76
N ILE A 275 19.34 30.99 24.19
CA ILE A 275 18.10 30.20 24.11
C ILE A 275 18.36 28.92 23.31
N GLU A 276 19.06 29.00 22.17
CA GLU A 276 19.41 27.84 21.36
C GLU A 276 20.26 26.82 22.14
N GLN A 277 21.31 27.27 22.83
CA GLN A 277 22.16 26.39 23.64
C GLN A 277 21.42 25.79 24.84
N CYS A 278 20.56 26.58 25.49
CA CYS A 278 19.73 26.12 26.60
C CYS A 278 18.75 25.01 26.13
N VAL A 279 18.09 25.22 24.99
CA VAL A 279 17.18 24.23 24.39
C VAL A 279 17.94 22.95 24.05
N ILE A 280 19.10 23.04 23.38
CA ILE A 280 19.94 21.87 23.07
C ILE A 280 20.33 21.12 24.34
N LYS A 281 20.77 21.82 25.39
CA LYS A 281 21.21 21.21 26.65
C LYS A 281 20.06 20.49 27.39
N LYS A 282 18.86 21.10 27.40
CA LYS A 282 17.69 20.55 28.09
C LYS A 282 16.97 19.46 27.28
N THR A 283 17.09 19.45 25.96
CA THR A 283 16.48 18.43 25.08
C THR A 283 17.41 17.28 24.72
N ALA A 284 18.73 17.42 24.87
CA ALA A 284 19.71 16.35 24.59
C ALA A 284 19.40 14.99 25.25
N PRO A 285 18.91 14.92 26.51
CA PRO A 285 18.50 13.64 27.12
C PRO A 285 17.24 13.04 26.47
N VAL A 286 16.33 13.88 25.97
CA VAL A 286 15.06 13.47 25.35
C VAL A 286 15.29 12.96 23.93
N ILE A 287 16.20 13.60 23.18
CA ILE A 287 16.61 13.18 21.84
C ILE A 287 17.29 11.80 21.88
N LEU A 288 18.09 11.51 22.92
CA LEU A 288 18.67 10.18 23.13
C LEU A 288 17.62 9.11 23.44
N GLY A 289 16.49 9.47 24.08
CA GLY A 289 15.38 8.56 24.36
C GLY A 289 14.51 8.23 23.14
N ILE A 290 14.30 9.20 22.24
CA ILE A 290 13.50 9.02 21.02
C ILE A 290 14.34 8.42 19.87
N ALA A 291 15.64 8.75 19.80
CA ALA A 291 16.57 8.19 18.81
C ALA A 291 16.88 6.70 19.06
N ALA A 292 16.59 6.16 20.24
CA ALA A 292 16.83 4.77 20.59
C ALA A 292 15.98 3.77 19.79
N VAL A 293 14.94 4.21 19.08
CA VAL A 293 14.03 3.32 18.35
C VAL A 293 14.38 3.19 16.86
N ASN A 294 15.26 4.02 16.27
CA ASN A 294 15.48 3.95 14.81
C ASN A 294 16.84 4.44 14.28
N ILE A 295 17.96 4.09 14.92
CA ILE A 295 19.28 4.46 14.36
C ILE A 295 20.31 3.31 14.48
N PRO A 296 20.51 2.48 13.43
CA PRO A 296 21.71 1.64 13.26
C PRO A 296 22.97 2.46 12.89
N PHE A 297 23.11 3.67 13.45
CA PHE A 297 24.15 4.65 13.11
C PHE A 297 24.81 5.29 14.36
N VAL A 298 24.60 4.74 15.56
CA VAL A 298 25.33 5.12 16.79
C VAL A 298 26.28 4.01 17.27
N ALA A 299 26.77 3.19 16.34
CA ALA A 299 27.78 2.21 16.66
C ALA A 299 29.14 2.75 16.21
N GLY A 300 29.92 3.25 17.17
CA GLY A 300 31.22 3.89 16.93
C GLY A 300 32.25 3.00 16.22
N PHE A 301 33.48 3.50 16.11
CA PHE A 301 34.61 2.91 15.36
C PHE A 301 34.82 1.38 15.54
N ALA A 302 34.38 0.79 16.67
CA ALA A 302 34.40 -0.65 16.91
C ALA A 302 33.50 -1.45 15.93
N GLN A 303 32.36 -0.92 15.49
CA GLN A 303 31.48 -1.60 14.53
C GLN A 303 31.94 -1.44 13.09
N VAL A 304 32.70 -0.38 12.78
CA VAL A 304 33.43 -0.28 11.49
C VAL A 304 34.49 -1.38 11.40
N LEU A 305 35.16 -1.70 12.50
CA LEU A 305 36.09 -2.85 12.57
C LEU A 305 35.37 -4.19 12.44
N LEU A 306 34.19 -4.36 13.04
CA LEU A 306 33.37 -5.57 12.85
C LEU A 306 32.84 -5.68 11.41
N TYR A 307 32.50 -4.57 10.76
CA TYR A 307 32.04 -4.53 9.38
C TYR A 307 33.19 -4.78 8.39
N LEU A 308 34.38 -4.26 8.66
CA LEU A 308 35.60 -4.58 7.93
C LEU A 308 36.02 -6.03 8.14
N GLN A 309 35.92 -6.56 9.36
CA GLN A 309 36.11 -7.98 9.65
C GLN A 309 35.12 -8.82 8.84
N PHE A 310 33.84 -8.41 8.75
CA PHE A 310 32.82 -9.08 7.95
C PHE A 310 33.14 -9.03 6.45
N LEU A 311 33.55 -7.88 5.93
CA LEU A 311 33.98 -7.70 4.54
C LEU A 311 35.24 -8.49 4.18
N ILE A 312 36.19 -8.64 5.12
CA ILE A 312 37.46 -9.35 4.92
C ILE A 312 37.30 -10.87 5.13
N THR A 313 36.34 -11.32 5.95
CA THR A 313 36.09 -12.75 6.21
C THR A 313 35.14 -13.40 5.19
N GLN A 314 34.31 -12.63 4.47
CA GLN A 314 33.43 -13.16 3.43
C GLN A 314 34.15 -13.83 2.25
N PRO A 315 35.27 -13.32 1.72
CA PRO A 315 36.05 -14.01 0.69
C PRO A 315 36.61 -15.36 1.17
N LEU A 316 36.94 -15.48 2.47
CA LEU A 316 37.41 -16.75 3.06
C LEU A 316 36.29 -17.76 3.29
N LEU A 317 35.06 -17.33 3.51
CA LEU A 317 33.89 -18.21 3.57
C LEU A 317 33.49 -18.76 2.19
N LEU A 318 33.79 -18.02 1.11
CA LEU A 318 33.64 -18.50 -0.28
C LEU A 318 34.72 -19.51 -0.70
N LEU A 319 35.81 -19.63 0.06
CA LEU A 319 36.85 -20.66 -0.11
C LEU A 319 36.52 -21.98 0.65
N ARG A 320 35.41 -22.03 1.39
CA ARG A 320 34.93 -23.28 1.98
C ARG A 320 34.10 -24.03 0.93
N GLY A 321 34.73 -25.03 0.31
CA GLY A 321 34.10 -25.90 -0.67
C GLY A 321 32.75 -26.44 -0.17
N SER A 322 31.67 -26.01 -0.83
CA SER A 322 30.33 -26.54 -0.59
C SER A 322 30.26 -27.95 -1.17
N ARG A 323 30.05 -28.93 -0.28
CA ARG A 323 29.31 -30.15 -0.61
C ARG A 323 28.01 -30.09 0.18
N SER A 324 27.07 -29.27 -0.28
CA SER A 324 25.67 -29.34 0.13
C SER A 324 24.85 -29.62 -1.13
N SER A 325 24.16 -30.76 -1.16
CA SER A 325 23.09 -30.99 -2.12
C SER A 325 21.92 -30.08 -1.77
N TRP A 326 21.22 -29.60 -2.80
CA TRP A 326 20.10 -28.67 -2.68
C TRP A 326 18.82 -29.38 -3.07
N GLY A 327 17.75 -29.15 -2.30
CA GLY A 327 16.41 -29.53 -2.72
C GLY A 327 15.94 -28.59 -3.82
N HIS A 328 15.14 -29.10 -4.76
CA HIS A 328 14.60 -28.30 -5.86
C HIS A 328 13.09 -28.38 -5.88
N VAL A 329 12.41 -27.25 -6.01
CA VAL A 329 10.99 -27.20 -6.35
C VAL A 329 10.87 -27.12 -7.87
N LEU A 330 10.14 -28.05 -8.48
CA LEU A 330 10.08 -28.24 -9.93
C LEU A 330 8.64 -28.22 -10.43
N ASP A 331 8.43 -27.77 -11.67
CA ASP A 331 7.17 -27.95 -12.39
C ASP A 331 7.05 -29.42 -12.81
N ALA A 332 5.98 -30.09 -12.40
CA ALA A 332 5.75 -31.52 -12.68
C ALA A 332 5.55 -31.83 -14.18
N VAL A 333 5.23 -30.83 -15.00
CA VAL A 333 4.99 -30.95 -16.45
C VAL A 333 6.26 -30.64 -17.25
N THR A 334 6.92 -29.51 -16.97
CA THR A 334 8.11 -29.10 -17.75
C THR A 334 9.42 -29.61 -17.17
N GLY A 335 9.47 -29.95 -15.88
CA GLY A 335 10.69 -30.26 -15.15
C GLY A 335 11.54 -29.03 -14.81
N ASP A 336 11.06 -27.82 -15.16
CA ASP A 336 11.79 -26.58 -14.89
C ASP A 336 11.74 -26.21 -13.39
N PRO A 337 12.78 -25.53 -12.87
CA PRO A 337 12.75 -25.02 -11.51
C PRO A 337 11.71 -23.92 -11.30
N ILE A 338 11.01 -23.97 -10.16
CA ILE A 338 10.04 -22.96 -9.74
C ILE A 338 10.67 -22.02 -8.73
N ASP A 339 10.84 -20.76 -9.14
CA ASP A 339 11.30 -19.69 -8.27
C ASP A 339 10.23 -19.21 -7.29
N LEU A 340 10.66 -18.55 -6.20
CA LEU A 340 9.78 -17.90 -5.24
C LEU A 340 8.64 -18.81 -4.73
N SER A 341 8.92 -20.10 -4.55
CA SER A 341 8.03 -21.06 -3.90
C SER A 341 8.32 -21.07 -2.41
N ALA A 342 7.27 -21.02 -1.58
CA ALA A 342 7.39 -21.11 -0.14
C ALA A 342 7.46 -22.60 0.26
N VAL A 343 8.61 -23.02 0.76
CA VAL A 343 8.83 -24.37 1.30
C VAL A 343 8.81 -24.29 2.82
N ARG A 344 8.02 -25.14 3.45
CA ARG A 344 7.79 -25.19 4.91
C ARG A 344 8.25 -26.54 5.43
N LEU A 345 9.12 -26.53 6.44
CA LEU A 345 9.47 -27.72 7.20
C LEU A 345 8.59 -27.79 8.44
N ILE A 346 7.85 -28.88 8.58
CA ILE A 346 6.87 -29.12 9.64
C ILE A 346 7.39 -30.23 10.54
N ASP A 347 7.45 -29.97 11.85
CA ASP A 347 7.73 -30.99 12.87
C ASP A 347 6.50 -31.85 13.05
N GLU A 348 6.59 -33.14 12.74
CA GLU A 348 5.44 -34.05 12.79
C GLU A 348 5.01 -34.34 14.24
N GLY A 349 5.95 -34.34 15.18
CA GLY A 349 5.67 -34.60 16.59
C GLY A 349 4.89 -33.46 17.26
N LYS A 350 5.09 -32.22 16.81
CA LYS A 350 4.43 -31.01 17.35
C LYS A 350 3.39 -30.39 16.42
N ASN A 351 3.30 -30.87 15.18
CA ASN A 351 2.48 -30.35 14.09
C ASN A 351 2.59 -28.82 13.93
N HIS A 352 3.81 -28.29 14.03
CA HIS A 352 4.09 -26.87 13.87
C HIS A 352 5.11 -26.61 12.75
N ILE A 353 5.08 -25.40 12.19
CA ILE A 353 6.06 -25.00 11.17
C ILE A 353 7.36 -24.66 11.90
N LEU A 354 8.39 -25.50 11.73
CA LEU A 354 9.71 -25.25 12.31
C LEU A 354 10.42 -24.11 11.57
N ARG A 355 10.34 -24.10 10.24
CA ARG A 355 10.99 -23.08 9.39
C ARG A 355 10.31 -22.97 8.03
N SER A 356 10.30 -21.75 7.47
CA SER A 356 9.88 -21.48 6.10
C SER A 356 11.01 -20.83 5.31
N ILE A 357 11.22 -21.25 4.07
CA ILE A 357 12.21 -20.69 3.13
C ILE A 357 11.51 -20.43 1.79
N VAL A 358 11.96 -19.40 1.08
CA VAL A 358 11.52 -19.11 -0.28
C VAL A 358 12.61 -19.56 -1.26
N THR A 359 12.25 -20.32 -2.30
CA THR A 359 13.21 -20.80 -3.29
C THR A 359 13.84 -19.67 -4.10
N ASN A 360 15.09 -19.86 -4.51
CA ASN A 360 15.80 -18.93 -5.38
C ASN A 360 15.37 -19.09 -6.87
N LYS A 361 16.05 -18.38 -7.79
CA LYS A 361 15.78 -18.45 -9.24
C LYS A 361 15.90 -19.86 -9.83
N ASN A 362 16.71 -20.72 -9.22
CA ASN A 362 16.92 -22.11 -9.63
C ASN A 362 15.98 -23.08 -8.89
N GLY A 363 14.99 -22.58 -8.14
CA GLY A 363 14.08 -23.42 -7.36
C GLY A 363 14.75 -24.10 -6.17
N GLU A 364 15.98 -23.70 -5.81
CA GLU A 364 16.79 -24.37 -4.80
C GLU A 364 16.39 -23.95 -3.38
N TYR A 365 16.43 -24.90 -2.45
CA TYR A 365 16.27 -24.70 -1.02
C TYR A 365 17.03 -25.77 -0.22
N PHE A 366 17.23 -25.53 1.07
CA PHE A 366 17.71 -26.54 2.01
C PHE A 366 17.25 -26.20 3.42
N PHE A 367 17.06 -27.21 4.28
CA PHE A 367 16.92 -27.01 5.72
C PHE A 367 18.00 -27.77 6.49
N LEU A 368 18.31 -27.26 7.68
CA LEU A 368 19.20 -27.89 8.66
C LEU A 368 18.44 -28.06 10.00
N PRO A 369 17.46 -28.96 10.08
CA PRO A 369 16.71 -29.17 11.32
C PRO A 369 17.51 -30.00 12.35
N PRO A 370 17.12 -29.94 13.63
CA PRO A 370 17.61 -30.88 14.63
C PRO A 370 17.10 -32.31 14.35
N LEU A 371 17.56 -33.28 15.15
CA LEU A 371 17.10 -34.67 15.07
C LEU A 371 15.60 -34.74 15.36
N GLY A 372 14.84 -35.45 14.51
CA GLY A 372 13.40 -35.56 14.65
C GLY A 372 12.70 -36.09 13.40
N THR A 373 11.38 -36.18 13.46
CA THR A 373 10.52 -36.56 12.33
C THR A 373 9.87 -35.32 11.73
N TYR A 374 10.04 -35.15 10.42
CA TYR A 374 9.57 -33.97 9.72
C TYR A 374 8.80 -34.35 8.46
N ARG A 375 8.00 -33.39 7.98
CA ARG A 375 7.49 -33.37 6.61
C ARG A 375 7.72 -32.00 5.99
N VAL A 376 7.80 -31.96 4.66
CA VAL A 376 7.97 -30.72 3.91
C VAL A 376 6.72 -30.44 3.09
N GLU A 377 6.28 -29.19 3.08
CA GLU A 377 5.19 -28.71 2.22
C GLU A 377 5.69 -27.56 1.36
N ALA A 378 5.40 -27.62 0.05
CA ALA A 378 5.70 -26.52 -0.87
C ALA A 378 4.40 -25.85 -1.32
N SER A 379 4.44 -24.51 -1.40
CA SER A 379 3.31 -23.69 -1.83
C SER A 379 3.77 -22.64 -2.84
N LYS A 380 3.02 -22.51 -3.93
CA LYS A 380 3.20 -21.47 -4.95
C LYS A 380 1.84 -21.15 -5.55
N GLN A 381 1.53 -19.86 -5.72
CA GLN A 381 0.30 -19.44 -6.39
C GLN A 381 0.24 -20.01 -7.81
N GLY A 382 -0.90 -20.62 -8.17
CA GLY A 382 -1.10 -21.26 -9.48
C GLY A 382 -0.52 -22.67 -9.59
N TYR A 383 -0.12 -23.28 -8.47
CA TYR A 383 0.34 -24.65 -8.40
C TYR A 383 -0.32 -25.42 -7.26
N ALA A 384 -0.38 -26.74 -7.39
CA ALA A 384 -0.93 -27.66 -6.40
C ALA A 384 0.13 -28.64 -5.89
N PHE A 385 0.10 -28.91 -4.58
CA PHE A 385 0.91 -29.89 -3.87
C PHE A 385 0.00 -30.82 -3.05
N PRO A 386 0.30 -32.12 -2.92
CA PRO A 386 1.35 -32.86 -3.64
C PRO A 386 1.04 -33.03 -5.13
N SER A 387 2.08 -33.25 -5.94
CA SER A 387 1.90 -33.53 -7.36
C SER A 387 1.10 -34.83 -7.57
N THR A 388 0.05 -34.75 -8.36
CA THR A 388 -0.74 -35.90 -8.84
C THR A 388 -0.18 -36.47 -10.14
N LEU A 389 0.59 -35.67 -10.89
CA LEU A 389 1.13 -36.02 -12.20
C LEU A 389 2.30 -37.00 -12.12
N LEU A 390 3.15 -36.88 -11.09
CA LEU A 390 4.37 -37.68 -10.95
C LEU A 390 4.32 -38.72 -9.82
N LYS A 391 3.12 -39.02 -9.30
CA LYS A 391 2.88 -39.80 -8.08
C LYS A 391 3.60 -41.17 -8.01
N ASP A 392 3.91 -41.78 -9.15
CA ASP A 392 4.54 -43.10 -9.25
C ASP A 392 6.09 -43.07 -9.35
N THR A 393 6.71 -41.88 -9.25
CA THR A 393 8.17 -41.72 -9.41
C THR A 393 8.87 -41.64 -8.06
N THR A 394 9.72 -42.62 -7.73
CA THR A 394 10.43 -42.69 -6.43
C THR A 394 11.50 -41.60 -6.22
N GLN A 395 11.87 -40.88 -7.28
CA GLN A 395 12.90 -39.82 -7.24
C GLN A 395 12.43 -38.54 -6.54
N TYR A 396 11.11 -38.33 -6.45
CA TYR A 396 10.51 -37.08 -5.99
C TYR A 396 9.82 -37.23 -4.64
N TYR A 397 9.66 -36.10 -3.96
CA TYR A 397 9.06 -36.02 -2.64
C TYR A 397 7.63 -35.47 -2.71
N PHE A 398 6.70 -36.22 -2.11
CA PHE A 398 5.25 -35.96 -2.19
C PHE A 398 4.61 -35.69 -0.82
N GLY A 399 5.39 -35.19 0.16
CA GLY A 399 4.85 -34.78 1.46
C GLY A 399 4.71 -35.88 2.51
N HIS A 400 5.36 -37.04 2.30
CA HIS A 400 5.42 -38.10 3.31
C HIS A 400 6.40 -37.75 4.44
N THR A 401 6.20 -38.31 5.63
CA THR A 401 7.09 -38.06 6.77
C THR A 401 8.44 -38.75 6.59
N PHE A 402 9.51 -38.14 7.09
CA PHE A 402 10.86 -38.70 7.11
C PHE A 402 11.58 -38.36 8.42
N THR A 403 12.58 -39.17 8.79
CA THR A 403 13.39 -38.98 9.99
C THR A 403 14.73 -38.33 9.65
N VAL A 404 15.20 -37.46 10.53
CA VAL A 404 16.53 -36.86 10.50
C VAL A 404 17.33 -37.49 11.64
N ASP A 405 18.24 -38.39 11.27
CA ASP A 405 18.92 -39.29 12.22
C ASP A 405 20.32 -38.82 12.62
N SER A 406 20.87 -37.81 11.93
CA SER A 406 22.19 -37.24 12.24
C SER A 406 22.17 -35.71 12.41
N LYS A 407 22.96 -35.20 13.37
CA LYS A 407 23.09 -33.76 13.59
C LYS A 407 23.84 -33.13 12.42
N GLY A 408 23.21 -32.16 11.76
CA GLY A 408 23.77 -31.48 10.59
C GLY A 408 23.38 -32.10 9.26
N ASP A 409 22.45 -33.06 9.25
CA ASP A 409 21.86 -33.57 8.02
C ASP A 409 21.08 -32.47 7.29
N VAL A 410 21.17 -32.49 5.95
CA VAL A 410 20.53 -31.48 5.09
C VAL A 410 19.23 -32.06 4.56
N VAL A 411 18.13 -31.34 4.76
CA VAL A 411 16.86 -31.67 4.10
C VAL A 411 16.82 -30.97 2.74
N ASP A 412 16.97 -31.76 1.69
CA ASP A 412 17.17 -31.34 0.29
C ASP A 412 16.25 -32.09 -0.69
N LYS A 413 15.00 -32.31 -0.32
CA LYS A 413 14.06 -33.11 -1.13
C LYS A 413 13.68 -32.42 -2.44
N HIS A 414 13.57 -33.16 -3.55
CA HIS A 414 13.04 -32.62 -4.81
C HIS A 414 11.52 -32.66 -4.81
N ILE A 415 10.86 -31.51 -4.90
CA ILE A 415 9.41 -31.35 -4.75
C ILE A 415 8.77 -30.93 -6.07
N PRO A 416 8.05 -31.81 -6.77
CA PRO A 416 7.28 -31.45 -7.94
C PRO A 416 5.95 -30.79 -7.55
N LEU A 417 5.57 -29.76 -8.29
CA LEU A 417 4.29 -29.06 -8.17
C LEU A 417 3.49 -29.18 -9.47
N ASP A 418 2.19 -29.44 -9.36
CA ASP A 418 1.30 -29.49 -10.52
C ASP A 418 0.81 -28.08 -10.87
N PRO A 419 0.89 -27.63 -12.13
CA PRO A 419 0.31 -26.36 -12.53
C PRO A 419 -1.23 -26.42 -12.40
N ALA A 420 -1.80 -25.46 -11.67
CA ALA A 420 -3.24 -25.27 -11.48
C ALA A 420 -3.72 -24.13 -12.39
N VAL A 421 -3.78 -24.40 -13.70
CA VAL A 421 -4.11 -23.39 -14.71
C VAL A 421 -5.62 -23.30 -14.93
N GLU A 422 -6.20 -22.16 -14.59
CA GLU A 422 -7.54 -21.78 -15.03
C GLU A 422 -7.50 -21.06 -16.39
N ALA A 423 -8.41 -21.41 -17.30
CA ALA A 423 -8.49 -20.79 -18.62
C ALA A 423 -9.04 -19.36 -18.51
N VAL A 424 -8.20 -18.35 -18.74
CA VAL A 424 -8.62 -16.95 -18.68
C VAL A 424 -9.38 -16.51 -19.94
N SER A 425 -10.07 -15.37 -19.85
CA SER A 425 -10.78 -14.79 -20.99
C SER A 425 -9.82 -14.41 -22.14
N ILE A 426 -10.32 -14.47 -23.38
CA ILE A 426 -9.53 -14.12 -24.59
C ILE A 426 -8.97 -12.69 -24.47
N ARG A 427 -9.75 -11.74 -23.97
CA ARG A 427 -9.33 -10.34 -23.79
C ARG A 427 -8.16 -10.22 -22.82
N ALA A 428 -8.23 -10.89 -21.67
CA ALA A 428 -7.17 -10.89 -20.68
C ALA A 428 -5.87 -11.53 -21.22
N PHE A 429 -5.98 -12.63 -21.98
CA PHE A 429 -4.83 -13.28 -22.62
C PHE A 429 -4.15 -12.36 -23.64
N VAL A 430 -4.93 -11.71 -24.52
CA VAL A 430 -4.40 -10.79 -25.53
C VAL A 430 -3.70 -9.59 -24.88
N TYR A 431 -4.30 -8.99 -23.84
CA TYR A 431 -3.70 -7.89 -23.09
C TYR A 431 -2.35 -8.30 -22.47
N ARG A 432 -2.28 -9.46 -21.80
CA ARG A 432 -1.05 -9.97 -21.17
C ARG A 432 0.08 -10.18 -22.19
N LYS A 433 -0.25 -10.60 -23.41
CA LYS A 433 0.71 -10.80 -24.51
C LYS A 433 1.19 -9.48 -25.12
N TRP A 434 0.32 -8.48 -25.22
CA TRP A 434 0.63 -7.21 -25.88
C TRP A 434 1.23 -6.15 -24.95
N ARG A 435 0.99 -6.22 -23.63
CA ARG A 435 1.41 -5.17 -22.68
C ARG A 435 2.89 -4.78 -22.76
N TYR A 436 3.80 -5.75 -22.92
CA TYR A 436 5.24 -5.47 -23.02
C TYR A 436 5.62 -4.81 -24.35
N ARG A 437 4.93 -5.17 -25.44
CA ARG A 437 5.13 -4.53 -26.76
C ARG A 437 4.60 -3.11 -26.76
N ILE A 438 3.40 -2.90 -26.19
CA ILE A 438 2.81 -1.58 -26.01
C ILE A 438 3.71 -0.73 -25.12
N ALA A 439 4.16 -1.25 -23.97
CA ALA A 439 5.05 -0.54 -23.06
C ALA A 439 6.38 -0.16 -23.75
N THR A 440 6.98 -1.07 -24.53
CA THR A 440 8.21 -0.77 -25.29
C THR A 440 7.98 0.31 -26.35
N GLY A 441 6.80 0.32 -26.99
CA GLY A 441 6.38 1.40 -27.89
C GLY A 441 6.23 2.74 -27.16
N LEU A 442 5.59 2.75 -25.99
CA LEU A 442 5.44 3.94 -25.16
C LEU A 442 6.79 4.47 -24.64
N SER A 443 7.74 3.58 -24.31
CA SER A 443 9.10 3.98 -23.89
C SER A 443 9.87 4.74 -24.96
N PHE A 444 9.53 4.59 -26.25
CA PHE A 444 10.16 5.34 -27.33
C PHE A 444 9.75 6.81 -27.36
N ILE A 445 8.62 7.16 -26.71
CA ILE A 445 8.10 8.51 -26.74
C ILE A 445 9.01 9.49 -25.97
N GLY A 446 9.67 9.04 -24.88
CA GLY A 446 10.62 9.87 -24.11
C GLY A 446 11.84 10.35 -24.93
N PRO A 447 12.59 9.44 -25.58
CA PRO A 447 13.66 9.82 -26.50
C PRO A 447 13.17 10.72 -27.65
N SER A 448 12.00 10.43 -28.22
CA SER A 448 11.43 11.20 -29.32
C SER A 448 11.05 12.63 -28.90
N SER A 449 10.40 12.79 -27.75
CA SER A 449 10.03 14.10 -27.22
C SER A 449 11.27 14.93 -26.84
N SER A 450 12.30 14.28 -26.29
CA SER A 450 13.58 14.93 -25.97
C SER A 450 14.33 15.39 -27.22
N PHE A 451 14.27 14.62 -28.30
CA PHE A 451 14.87 14.99 -29.57
C PHE A 451 14.15 16.19 -30.20
N VAL A 452 12.81 16.18 -30.19
CA VAL A 452 12.01 17.33 -30.62
C VAL A 452 12.30 18.56 -29.76
N PHE A 453 12.43 18.40 -28.45
CA PHE A 453 12.76 19.50 -27.54
C PHE A 453 14.16 20.07 -27.78
N LEU A 454 15.14 19.23 -28.10
CA LEU A 454 16.49 19.66 -28.49
C LEU A 454 16.49 20.55 -29.74
N PHE A 455 15.60 20.28 -30.70
CA PHE A 455 15.43 21.09 -31.90
C PHE A 455 14.98 22.53 -31.57
N PHE A 456 14.06 22.70 -30.61
CA PHE A 456 13.58 24.03 -30.20
C PHE A 456 14.48 24.72 -29.17
N VAL A 457 15.15 23.96 -28.31
CA VAL A 457 15.96 24.47 -27.19
C VAL A 457 17.35 23.81 -27.25
N PRO A 458 18.27 24.32 -28.10
CA PRO A 458 19.61 23.73 -28.25
C PRO A 458 20.52 24.13 -27.09
N LYS A 459 20.28 23.57 -25.90
CA LYS A 459 21.09 23.75 -24.69
C LYS A 459 21.76 22.43 -24.29
N TRP A 460 22.94 22.51 -23.70
CA TRP A 460 23.73 21.31 -23.31
C TRP A 460 22.98 20.39 -22.34
N TRP A 461 22.17 20.93 -21.43
CA TRP A 461 21.36 20.12 -20.51
C TRP A 461 20.23 19.37 -21.21
N VAL A 462 19.76 19.84 -22.37
CA VAL A 462 18.78 19.12 -23.21
C VAL A 462 19.44 17.96 -23.94
N VAL A 463 20.70 18.12 -24.37
CA VAL A 463 21.51 17.01 -24.91
C VAL A 463 21.70 15.91 -23.85
N LEU A 464 22.02 16.30 -22.61
CA LEU A 464 22.13 15.36 -21.48
C LEU A 464 20.80 14.63 -21.22
N LEU A 465 19.68 15.36 -21.24
CA LEU A 465 18.34 14.79 -21.05
C LEU A 465 17.98 13.79 -22.17
N LEU A 466 18.31 14.08 -23.43
CA LEU A 466 18.15 13.15 -24.54
C LEU A 466 19.00 11.88 -24.33
N PHE A 467 20.25 12.04 -23.92
CA PHE A 467 21.14 10.90 -23.63
C PHE A 467 20.58 9.97 -22.55
N VAL A 468 20.07 10.54 -21.45
CA VAL A 468 19.43 9.77 -20.36
C VAL A 468 18.23 8.98 -20.87
N HIS A 469 17.34 9.60 -21.66
CA HIS A 469 16.19 8.89 -22.22
C HIS A 469 16.59 7.76 -23.16
N ILE A 470 17.64 7.95 -23.97
CA ILE A 470 18.17 6.89 -24.84
C ILE A 470 18.67 5.71 -24.00
N VAL A 471 19.45 5.96 -22.94
CA VAL A 471 19.95 4.90 -22.05
C VAL A 471 18.80 4.15 -21.39
N LEU A 472 17.83 4.87 -20.83
CA LEU A 472 16.64 4.26 -20.20
C LEU A 472 15.82 3.42 -21.18
N PHE A 473 15.66 3.88 -22.43
CA PHE A 473 14.98 3.10 -23.47
C PHE A 473 15.69 1.77 -23.73
N PHE A 474 17.03 1.76 -23.83
CA PHE A 474 17.78 0.53 -24.04
C PHE A 474 17.75 -0.41 -22.82
N VAL A 475 17.82 0.13 -21.60
CA VAL A 475 17.67 -0.66 -20.37
C VAL A 475 16.27 -1.29 -20.31
N PHE A 476 15.22 -0.50 -20.54
CA PHE A 476 13.85 -1.00 -20.56
C PHE A 476 13.63 -2.05 -21.66
N ARG A 477 14.13 -1.80 -22.88
CA ARG A 477 14.05 -2.76 -23.99
C ARG A 477 14.74 -4.07 -23.66
N ARG A 478 15.88 -4.03 -22.95
CA ARG A 478 16.59 -5.23 -22.49
C ARG A 478 15.77 -6.00 -21.45
N LEU A 479 15.26 -5.32 -20.43
CA LEU A 479 14.48 -5.94 -19.34
C LEU A 479 13.10 -6.45 -19.79
N SER A 480 12.48 -5.79 -20.77
CA SER A 480 11.16 -6.13 -21.33
C SER A 480 11.24 -7.24 -22.41
N SER A 481 12.43 -7.57 -22.90
CA SER A 481 12.60 -8.58 -23.94
C SER A 481 12.29 -9.99 -23.41
N GLN A 482 11.28 -10.63 -24.02
CA GLN A 482 10.94 -12.02 -23.77
C GLN A 482 11.68 -12.93 -24.78
N PRO A 483 12.08 -14.16 -24.38
CA PRO A 483 12.71 -15.10 -25.30
C PRO A 483 11.80 -15.34 -26.52
N LYS A 484 12.39 -15.30 -27.72
CA LYS A 484 11.65 -15.58 -28.96
C LYS A 484 11.32 -17.06 -29.01
N VAL A 485 10.03 -17.37 -29.14
CA VAL A 485 9.55 -18.72 -29.43
C VAL A 485 10.00 -19.11 -30.83
N LYS A 486 10.74 -20.21 -30.97
CA LYS A 486 11.36 -20.65 -32.25
C LYS A 486 10.42 -21.47 -33.14
N GLN A 487 9.45 -22.17 -32.56
CA GLN A 487 8.53 -23.07 -33.27
C GLN A 487 7.10 -22.88 -32.75
N PHE A 488 6.11 -22.97 -33.63
CA PHE A 488 4.69 -22.76 -33.33
C PHE A 488 3.83 -23.67 -34.19
N GLY A 489 2.67 -24.10 -33.68
CA GLY A 489 1.63 -24.73 -34.49
C GLY A 489 0.69 -23.68 -35.08
N ILE A 490 0.00 -24.00 -36.18
CA ILE A 490 -0.89 -23.07 -36.90
C ILE A 490 -2.30 -23.65 -37.02
N VAL A 491 -3.30 -22.93 -36.51
CA VAL A 491 -4.70 -23.26 -36.75
C VAL A 491 -5.21 -22.52 -37.99
N LYS A 492 -5.77 -23.26 -38.94
CA LYS A 492 -6.30 -22.77 -40.21
C LYS A 492 -7.79 -23.05 -40.33
N GLY A 493 -8.47 -22.25 -41.15
CA GLY A 493 -9.83 -22.52 -41.60
C GLY A 493 -9.86 -23.46 -42.79
N VAL A 494 -11.06 -23.88 -43.19
CA VAL A 494 -11.29 -24.72 -44.39
C VAL A 494 -10.77 -24.05 -45.66
N ASP A 495 -10.72 -22.72 -45.70
CA ASP A 495 -10.16 -21.92 -46.78
C ASP A 495 -8.61 -21.79 -46.73
N ASN A 496 -7.96 -22.59 -45.88
CA ASN A 496 -6.53 -22.58 -45.60
C ASN A 496 -6.01 -21.23 -45.06
N LYS A 497 -6.90 -20.33 -44.62
CA LYS A 497 -6.51 -19.06 -44.01
C LYS A 497 -6.23 -19.22 -42.51
N PRO A 498 -5.25 -18.49 -41.96
CA PRO A 498 -4.95 -18.54 -40.54
C PRO A 498 -6.12 -18.05 -39.68
N MET A 499 -6.40 -18.76 -38.59
CA MET A 499 -7.52 -18.48 -37.70
C MET A 499 -7.09 -17.98 -36.34
N SER A 500 -7.37 -16.70 -36.07
CA SER A 500 -7.10 -16.06 -34.78
C SER A 500 -8.17 -16.31 -33.73
N GLY A 501 -7.80 -16.19 -32.45
CA GLY A 501 -8.74 -16.28 -31.34
C GLY A 501 -9.28 -17.68 -31.05
N VAL A 502 -8.62 -18.73 -31.57
CA VAL A 502 -8.91 -20.12 -31.24
C VAL A 502 -8.28 -20.43 -29.89
N LYS A 503 -9.04 -20.99 -28.96
CA LYS A 503 -8.50 -21.51 -27.70
C LYS A 503 -7.94 -22.90 -27.95
N VAL A 504 -6.68 -23.08 -27.60
CA VAL A 504 -5.98 -24.37 -27.68
C VAL A 504 -5.71 -24.81 -26.25
N PHE A 505 -6.26 -25.94 -25.85
CA PHE A 505 -6.10 -26.52 -24.51
C PHE A 505 -5.17 -27.72 -24.60
N LEU A 506 -4.23 -27.81 -23.66
CA LEU A 506 -3.35 -28.95 -23.47
C LEU A 506 -3.78 -29.67 -22.20
N PHE A 507 -4.32 -30.87 -22.36
CA PHE A 507 -4.71 -31.75 -21.27
C PHE A 507 -3.69 -32.87 -21.10
N ASN A 508 -3.56 -33.37 -19.87
CA ASN A 508 -2.86 -34.62 -19.63
C ASN A 508 -3.68 -35.80 -20.21
N GLY A 509 -3.04 -36.74 -20.90
CA GLY A 509 -3.67 -37.89 -21.55
C GLY A 509 -4.55 -38.73 -20.61
N PRO A 510 -3.98 -39.38 -19.58
CA PRO A 510 -4.73 -40.25 -18.66
C PRO A 510 -5.78 -39.52 -17.79
N TYR A 511 -5.46 -38.33 -17.30
CA TYR A 511 -6.27 -37.67 -16.26
C TYR A 511 -7.19 -36.56 -16.80
N LYS A 512 -7.08 -36.22 -18.09
CA LYS A 512 -7.83 -35.13 -18.76
C LYS A 512 -7.81 -33.80 -17.99
N LYS A 513 -6.79 -33.58 -17.15
CA LYS A 513 -6.57 -32.35 -16.37
C LYS A 513 -5.93 -31.31 -17.27
N LEU A 514 -6.43 -30.07 -17.21
CA LEU A 514 -5.89 -28.96 -18.00
C LEU A 514 -4.49 -28.57 -17.48
N LEU A 515 -3.48 -28.70 -18.33
CA LEU A 515 -2.09 -28.36 -18.01
C LEU A 515 -1.76 -26.94 -18.48
N HIS A 516 -2.10 -26.62 -19.73
CA HIS A 516 -1.89 -25.30 -20.31
C HIS A 516 -3.01 -24.93 -21.27
N TYR A 517 -3.17 -23.64 -21.53
CA TYR A 517 -3.98 -23.16 -22.63
C TYR A 517 -3.27 -22.03 -23.37
N TYR A 518 -3.61 -21.87 -24.64
CA TYR A 518 -3.12 -20.82 -25.50
C TYR A 518 -4.26 -20.24 -26.33
N VAL A 519 -4.13 -18.99 -26.78
CA VAL A 519 -5.05 -18.40 -27.76
C VAL A 519 -4.27 -18.02 -29.01
N THR A 520 -4.72 -18.51 -30.17
CA THR A 520 -4.04 -18.27 -31.44
C THR A 520 -3.97 -16.79 -31.78
N ASP A 521 -2.83 -16.35 -32.33
CA ASP A 521 -2.64 -14.97 -32.76
C ASP A 521 -3.32 -14.66 -34.12
N ILE A 522 -3.13 -13.45 -34.64
CA ILE A 522 -3.70 -13.03 -35.94
C ILE A 522 -3.28 -13.92 -37.12
N PHE A 523 -2.19 -14.67 -36.97
CA PHE A 523 -1.67 -15.62 -37.95
C PHE A 523 -2.02 -17.07 -37.61
N GLY A 524 -2.95 -17.29 -36.67
CA GLY A 524 -3.37 -18.63 -36.26
C GLY A 524 -2.34 -19.38 -35.41
N ARG A 525 -1.26 -18.73 -34.96
CA ARG A 525 -0.14 -19.40 -34.31
C ARG A 525 -0.38 -19.62 -32.83
N TYR A 526 -0.03 -20.80 -32.33
CA TYR A 526 0.02 -21.14 -30.91
C TYR A 526 1.33 -21.82 -30.51
N TYR A 527 1.61 -21.85 -29.21
CA TYR A 527 2.83 -22.46 -28.67
C TYR A 527 2.56 -23.01 -27.27
N PHE A 528 3.07 -24.21 -27.01
CA PHE A 528 3.19 -24.79 -25.67
C PHE A 528 4.67 -24.99 -25.33
N PRO A 529 5.05 -24.88 -24.05
CA PRO A 529 6.39 -25.24 -23.60
C PRO A 529 6.73 -26.70 -23.94
N GLN A 530 8.01 -27.05 -23.84
CA GLN A 530 8.45 -28.43 -24.04
C GLN A 530 7.84 -29.31 -22.95
N VAL A 531 7.16 -30.39 -23.35
CA VAL A 531 6.48 -31.32 -22.46
C VAL A 531 6.74 -32.74 -22.93
N VAL A 532 6.91 -33.68 -22.00
CA VAL A 532 7.19 -35.10 -22.28
C VAL A 532 6.05 -35.95 -21.72
N GLY A 533 5.56 -36.93 -22.49
CA GLY A 533 4.44 -37.79 -22.11
C GLY A 533 3.27 -37.78 -23.10
N SER A 534 2.14 -38.34 -22.66
CA SER A 534 0.89 -38.42 -23.44
C SER A 534 -0.02 -37.23 -23.14
N PHE A 535 -0.44 -36.50 -24.17
CA PHE A 535 -1.28 -35.31 -24.05
C PHE A 535 -2.47 -35.34 -25.00
N LEU A 536 -3.55 -34.70 -24.60
CA LEU A 536 -4.72 -34.43 -25.45
C LEU A 536 -4.79 -32.93 -25.71
N VAL A 537 -4.72 -32.53 -26.98
CA VAL A 537 -4.81 -31.13 -27.39
C VAL A 537 -6.17 -30.86 -28.00
N ARG A 538 -6.90 -29.88 -27.47
CA ARG A 538 -8.24 -29.51 -27.95
C ARG A 538 -8.28 -28.09 -28.48
N PHE A 539 -8.88 -27.92 -29.65
CA PHE A 539 -9.08 -26.65 -30.32
C PHE A 539 -10.54 -26.24 -30.24
N GLU A 540 -10.83 -25.07 -29.66
CA GLU A 540 -12.19 -24.54 -29.50
C GLU A 540 -12.30 -23.09 -29.96
N LYS A 541 -13.33 -22.80 -30.76
CA LYS A 541 -13.72 -21.44 -31.13
C LYS A 541 -15.23 -21.35 -31.25
N LYS A 542 -15.82 -20.27 -30.74
CA LYS A 542 -17.28 -20.04 -30.80
C LYS A 542 -17.77 -20.12 -32.24
N GLY A 543 -18.73 -21.00 -32.51
CA GLY A 543 -19.33 -21.20 -33.84
C GLY A 543 -18.56 -22.15 -34.78
N MET A 544 -17.55 -22.86 -34.28
CA MET A 544 -16.78 -23.88 -35.02
C MET A 544 -16.90 -25.22 -34.30
N THR A 545 -16.72 -26.33 -35.03
CA THR A 545 -16.60 -27.66 -34.42
C THR A 545 -15.28 -27.78 -33.65
N SER A 546 -15.32 -28.34 -32.44
CA SER A 546 -14.10 -28.60 -31.68
C SER A 546 -13.37 -29.82 -32.22
N VAL A 547 -12.05 -29.73 -32.33
CA VAL A 547 -11.17 -30.82 -32.77
C VAL A 547 -10.26 -31.18 -31.60
N SER A 548 -10.04 -32.47 -31.36
CA SER A 548 -9.10 -32.95 -30.34
C SER A 548 -8.12 -33.95 -30.97
N GLU A 549 -6.84 -33.84 -30.62
CA GLU A 549 -5.78 -34.74 -31.09
C GLU A 549 -4.98 -35.28 -29.90
N GLU A 550 -4.70 -36.57 -29.92
CA GLU A 550 -3.86 -37.25 -28.92
C GLU A 550 -2.43 -37.37 -29.42
N ILE A 551 -1.47 -37.07 -28.54
CA ILE A 551 -0.05 -36.91 -28.90
C ILE A 551 0.80 -37.55 -27.81
N GLU A 552 1.77 -38.35 -28.23
CA GLU A 552 2.80 -38.88 -27.35
C GLU A 552 4.16 -38.29 -27.71
N ILE A 553 4.83 -37.69 -26.71
CA ILE A 553 6.16 -37.10 -26.86
C ILE A 553 7.15 -37.93 -26.04
N ALA A 554 8.09 -38.58 -26.72
CA ALA A 554 9.12 -39.41 -26.10
C ALA A 554 10.25 -38.55 -25.47
N PRO A 555 10.91 -39.02 -24.38
CA PRO A 555 11.97 -38.27 -23.69
C PRO A 555 13.20 -37.93 -24.54
N ASP A 556 13.54 -38.77 -25.53
CA ASP A 556 14.71 -38.57 -26.41
C ASP A 556 14.45 -37.56 -27.55
N ASP A 557 13.20 -37.15 -27.74
CA ASP A 557 12.76 -36.26 -28.81
C ASP A 557 12.92 -34.79 -28.38
N LYS A 558 14.13 -34.41 -27.92
CA LYS A 558 14.50 -33.12 -27.28
C LYS A 558 14.17 -31.83 -28.07
N VAL A 559 13.60 -31.94 -29.28
CA VAL A 559 13.33 -30.82 -30.19
C VAL A 559 11.86 -30.72 -30.62
N LYS A 560 10.98 -31.67 -30.32
CA LYS A 560 9.58 -31.56 -30.75
C LYS A 560 8.76 -30.70 -29.78
N THR A 561 8.81 -29.39 -30.00
CA THR A 561 7.71 -28.54 -29.54
C THR A 561 6.40 -29.01 -30.18
N LEU A 562 5.28 -28.87 -29.47
CA LEU A 562 3.97 -29.30 -29.96
C LEU A 562 3.51 -28.34 -31.07
N ASN A 563 3.85 -28.66 -32.32
CA ASN A 563 3.64 -27.84 -33.51
C ASN A 563 2.66 -28.50 -34.49
N ILE A 564 1.42 -28.68 -34.06
CA ILE A 564 0.38 -29.30 -34.89
C ILE A 564 -0.38 -28.24 -35.65
N ASP A 565 -0.48 -28.45 -36.96
CA ASP A 565 -1.33 -27.66 -37.84
C ASP A 565 -2.71 -28.31 -37.94
N VAL A 566 -3.77 -27.61 -37.53
CA VAL A 566 -5.14 -28.13 -37.51
C VAL A 566 -6.06 -27.26 -38.34
N ILE A 567 -6.99 -27.90 -39.07
CA ILE A 567 -8.05 -27.22 -39.83
C ILE A 567 -9.36 -27.29 -39.03
N LEU A 568 -9.95 -26.15 -38.71
CA LEU A 568 -11.25 -26.09 -38.04
C LEU A 568 -12.39 -25.89 -39.05
N GLN A 569 -13.45 -26.68 -38.89
CA GLN A 569 -14.66 -26.59 -39.70
C GLN A 569 -15.75 -25.80 -38.96
N LYS A 570 -16.68 -25.22 -39.73
CA LYS A 570 -17.83 -24.52 -39.14
C LYS A 570 -18.82 -25.56 -38.58
N SER A 571 -19.37 -25.26 -37.41
CA SER A 571 -20.40 -26.08 -36.75
C SER A 571 -21.72 -26.05 -37.49
#